data_AF-A0A951S041-F1
#
_entry.id   AF-A0A951S041-F1
#
_cell.length_a   1.000
_cell.length_b   1.000
_cell.length_c   1.000
_cell.angle_alpha   90.00
_cell.angle_beta   90.00
_cell.angle_gamma   90.00
#
_symmetry.space_group_name_H-M   'P 1'
#
loop_
_entity.id
_entity.type
_entity.pdbx_description
1 polymer ?
#
loop_
_entity_poly.entity_id
_entity_poly.type
_entity_poly.pdbx_seq_one_letter_code
_entity_poly.pdbx_strand_id
1 'polypeptide(L)' 'KLKENISKRNRSYEQSIDPDYLYSIQETYIQYIKQHKLKTLFIDTSNADFLGNEAHLQAVLDALEKDYDAGQNYLILP' A
#
# COMPACT_ATOMS: atom_id res chain seq x y z
N LYS A 1 6.99 1.62 -9.88
CA LYS A 1 7.32 1.54 -8.43
C LYS A 1 7.35 0.13 -7.82
N LEU A 2 6.29 -0.70 -7.83
CA LEU A 2 6.36 -2.04 -7.18
C LEU A 2 7.49 -2.94 -7.72
N LYS A 3 7.62 -3.07 -9.04
CA LYS A 3 8.73 -3.83 -9.67
C LYS A 3 10.11 -3.25 -9.37
N GLU A 4 10.25 -1.93 -9.39
CA GLU A 4 11.49 -1.26 -9.00
C GLU A 4 11.87 -1.59 -7.55
N ASN A 5 10.88 -1.63 -6.64
CA ASN A 5 11.11 -2.00 -5.25
C ASN A 5 11.49 -3.48 -5.10
N ILE A 6 10.87 -4.39 -5.87
CA ILE A 6 11.27 -5.81 -5.93
C ILE A 6 12.72 -5.96 -6.42
N SER A 7 13.07 -5.24 -7.48
CA SER A 7 14.42 -5.25 -8.05
C SER A 7 15.45 -4.72 -7.04
N LYS A 8 15.18 -3.57 -6.37
CA LYS A 8 16.03 -3.00 -5.33
C LYS A 8 16.29 -3.94 -4.15
N ARG A 9 15.32 -4.78 -3.77
CA ARG A 9 15.49 -5.78 -2.68
C ARG A 9 16.40 -6.95 -3.06
N ASN A 10 16.65 -7.15 -4.36
CA ASN A 10 17.58 -8.14 -4.89
C ASN A 10 17.37 -9.57 -4.35
N ARG A 11 16.11 -9.97 -4.15
CA ARG A 11 15.75 -11.34 -3.77
C ARG A 11 15.68 -12.20 -5.03
N SER A 12 16.55 -13.20 -5.13
CA SER A 12 16.71 -14.03 -6.34
C SER A 12 15.41 -14.66 -6.84
N TYR A 13 14.57 -15.13 -5.91
CA TYR A 13 13.28 -15.75 -6.23
C TYR A 13 12.18 -14.75 -6.63
N GLU A 14 12.32 -13.46 -6.28
CA GLU A 14 11.33 -12.44 -6.66
C GLU A 14 11.57 -11.88 -8.07
N GLN A 15 12.80 -12.01 -8.62
CA GLN A 15 13.16 -11.43 -9.92
C GLN A 15 12.43 -12.07 -11.11
N SER A 16 12.06 -13.35 -10.99
CA SER A 16 11.34 -14.08 -12.02
C SER A 16 9.81 -14.01 -11.86
N ILE A 17 9.30 -13.18 -10.94
CA ILE A 17 7.86 -13.06 -10.73
C ILE A 17 7.22 -12.39 -11.95
N ASP A 18 6.18 -13.02 -12.46
CA ASP A 18 5.41 -12.52 -13.59
C ASP A 18 4.70 -11.19 -13.23
N PRO A 19 4.80 -10.16 -14.10
CA PRO A 19 4.02 -8.92 -13.95
C PRO A 19 2.52 -9.13 -13.75
N ASP A 20 1.93 -10.06 -14.50
CA ASP A 20 0.49 -10.33 -14.49
C ASP A 20 0.08 -11.03 -13.19
N TYR A 21 0.99 -11.84 -12.64
CA TYR A 21 0.79 -12.42 -11.32
C TYR A 21 0.69 -11.34 -10.23
N LEU A 22 1.59 -10.34 -10.23
CA LEU A 22 1.53 -9.23 -9.28
C LEU A 22 0.23 -8.43 -9.41
N TYR A 23 -0.22 -8.20 -10.65
CA TYR A 23 -1.48 -7.52 -10.92
C TYR A 23 -2.68 -8.33 -10.40
N SER A 24 -2.70 -9.64 -10.62
CA SER A 24 -3.77 -10.53 -10.15
C SER A 24 -3.91 -10.54 -8.62
N ILE A 25 -2.77 -10.52 -7.91
CA ILE A 25 -2.74 -10.42 -6.45
C ILE A 25 -3.34 -9.09 -6.01
N GLN A 26 -2.91 -7.98 -6.61
CA GLN A 26 -3.40 -6.65 -6.26
C GLN A 26 -4.92 -6.56 -6.43
N GLU A 27 -5.44 -7.01 -7.57
CA GLU A 27 -6.88 -7.02 -7.83
C GLU A 27 -7.63 -7.89 -6.82
N THR A 28 -7.11 -9.08 -6.50
CA THR A 28 -7.73 -9.99 -5.53
C THR A 28 -7.86 -9.33 -4.15
N TYR A 29 -6.82 -8.66 -3.66
CA TYR A 29 -6.88 -7.93 -2.38
C TYR A 29 -7.87 -6.78 -2.41
N ILE A 30 -7.89 -5.99 -3.48
CA ILE A 30 -8.83 -4.86 -3.64
C ILE A 30 -10.27 -5.37 -3.62
N GLN A 31 -10.57 -6.45 -4.35
CA GLN A 31 -11.90 -7.04 -4.39
C GLN A 31 -12.31 -7.58 -3.02
N TYR A 32 -11.43 -8.30 -2.33
CA TYR A 32 -11.69 -8.80 -0.98
C TYR A 32 -12.04 -7.65 -0.01
N ILE A 33 -11.21 -6.61 0.04
CA ILE A 33 -11.43 -5.45 0.91
C ILE A 33 -12.74 -4.73 0.56
N LYS A 34 -13.08 -4.60 -0.73
CA LYS A 34 -14.34 -3.96 -1.18
C LYS A 34 -15.58 -4.78 -0.82
N GLN A 35 -15.48 -6.10 -0.80
CA GLN A 35 -16.61 -7.00 -0.46
C GLN A 35 -16.96 -6.95 1.03
N HIS A 36 -16.00 -6.65 1.90
CA HIS A 36 -16.23 -6.55 3.34
C HIS A 36 -16.45 -5.09 3.76
N LYS A 37 -17.54 -4.81 4.48
CA LYS A 37 -17.83 -3.49 5.08
C LYS A 37 -16.99 -3.24 6.35
N LEU A 38 -15.67 -3.36 6.22
CA LEU A 38 -14.73 -3.05 7.28
C LEU A 38 -14.44 -1.55 7.28
N LYS A 39 -14.13 -1.00 8.46
CA LYS A 39 -13.47 0.31 8.57
C LYS A 39 -12.06 0.12 8.01
N THR A 40 -11.81 0.69 6.82
CA THR A 40 -10.56 0.51 6.09
C THR A 40 -9.97 1.87 5.74
N LEU A 41 -8.67 2.02 5.96
CA LEU A 41 -7.88 3.16 5.50
C LEU A 41 -7.00 2.72 4.32
N PHE A 42 -7.29 3.25 3.14
CA PHE A 42 -6.47 3.12 1.93
C PHE A 42 -5.41 4.22 1.94
N ILE A 43 -4.14 3.83 1.97
CA ILE A 43 -3.01 4.76 1.95
C ILE A 43 -2.32 4.67 0.60
N ASP A 44 -2.35 5.75 -0.17
CA ASP A 44 -1.56 5.85 -1.40
C ASP A 44 -0.10 6.11 -1.05
N THR A 45 0.73 5.09 -1.25
CA THR A 45 2.17 5.13 -1.03
C THR A 45 2.95 5.34 -2.32
N SER A 46 2.28 5.67 -3.42
CA SER A 46 2.90 5.81 -4.74
C SER A 46 4.07 6.78 -4.66
N ASN A 47 3.97 7.92 -3.96
CA ASN A 47 5.07 8.89 -3.86
C ASN A 47 5.82 8.87 -2.53
N ALA A 48 5.50 7.91 -1.66
CA ALA A 48 6.12 7.83 -0.35
C ALA A 48 7.59 7.37 -0.45
N ASP A 49 8.41 8.04 0.33
CA ASP A 49 9.78 7.68 0.69
C ASP A 49 9.88 7.51 2.20
N PHE A 50 9.71 6.28 2.68
CA PHE A 50 9.77 5.97 4.11
C PHE A 50 11.20 5.89 4.66
N LEU A 51 12.22 5.94 3.79
CA LEU A 51 13.62 5.87 4.21
C LEU A 51 14.26 7.25 4.29
N GLY A 52 13.91 8.14 3.36
CA GLY A 52 14.46 9.50 3.25
C GLY A 52 13.55 10.61 3.79
N ASN A 53 12.28 10.33 4.08
CA ASN A 53 11.34 11.32 4.60
C ASN A 53 10.47 10.75 5.75
N GLU A 54 10.87 11.07 6.98
CA GLU A 54 10.16 10.66 8.19
C GLU A 54 8.71 11.18 8.25
N ALA A 55 8.41 12.30 7.57
CA ALA A 55 7.05 12.86 7.53
C ALA A 55 6.04 11.90 6.89
N HIS A 56 6.47 11.03 5.95
CA HIS A 56 5.58 10.02 5.39
C HIS A 56 5.20 8.96 6.42
N LEU A 57 6.14 8.56 7.29
CA LEU A 57 5.84 7.62 8.38
C LEU A 57 4.94 8.30 9.41
N GLN A 58 5.25 9.53 9.79
CA GLN A 58 4.45 10.30 10.74
C GLN A 58 3.01 10.47 10.26
N ALA A 59 2.80 10.78 8.97
CA ALA A 59 1.46 10.90 8.40
C ALA A 59 0.63 9.60 8.50
N VAL A 60 1.28 8.43 8.44
CA VAL A 60 0.61 7.14 8.66
C VAL A 60 0.26 6.96 10.14
N LEU A 61 1.17 7.29 11.06
CA LEU A 61 0.92 7.20 12.50
C LEU A 61 -0.22 8.13 12.93
N ASP A 62 -0.18 9.39 12.50
CA ASP A 62 -1.23 10.39 12.76
C ASP A 62 -2.58 9.95 12.18
N ALA A 63 -2.57 9.24 11.06
CA ALA A 63 -3.78 8.69 10.47
C ALA A 63 -4.37 7.55 11.33
N LEU A 64 -3.53 6.67 11.89
CA LEU A 64 -3.99 5.58 12.76
C LEU A 64 -4.63 6.08 14.06
N GLU A 65 -4.25 7.26 14.54
CA GLU A 65 -4.85 7.89 15.72
C GLU A 65 -6.22 8.53 15.46
N LYS A 66 -6.64 8.67 14.20
CA LYS A 66 -7.93 9.27 13.83
C LYS A 66 -9.07 8.27 13.90
N ASP A 67 -10.21 8.77 14.35
CA ASP A 67 -11.47 8.06 14.20
C ASP A 67 -12.01 8.20 12.78
N TYR A 68 -12.02 7.09 12.05
CA TYR A 68 -12.73 7.00 10.77
C TYR A 68 -14.13 6.43 10.91
N ASP A 69 -15.00 6.85 10.00
CA ASP A 69 -16.31 6.24 9.81
C ASP A 69 -16.18 4.83 9.22
N ALA A 70 -17.24 4.04 9.38
CA ALA A 70 -17.35 2.73 8.77
C ALA A 70 -17.26 2.84 7.24
N GLY A 71 -16.58 1.88 6.61
CA GLY A 71 -16.33 1.88 5.17
C GLY A 71 -14.90 2.33 4.83
N GLN A 72 -14.75 2.92 3.64
CA GLN A 72 -13.45 3.16 3.03
C GLN A 72 -13.03 4.62 3.18
N ASN A 73 -11.85 4.83 3.75
CA ASN A 73 -11.24 6.12 3.97
C ASN A 73 -9.94 6.16 3.16
N TYR A 74 -9.58 7.32 2.63
CA TYR A 74 -8.43 7.47 1.75
C TYR A 74 -7.45 8.50 2.31
N LEU A 75 -6.17 8.15 2.31
CA LEU A 75 -5.06 9.01 2.68
C LEU A 75 -4.05 9.03 1.55
N ILE A 76 -3.68 10.22 1.10
CA ILE A 76 -2.57 10.43 0.17
C ILE A 76 -1.43 10.99 1.02
N LEU A 77 -0.27 10.32 0.98
CA LEU A 77 0.90 10.79 1.70
C LEU A 77 1.45 12.06 1.03
N PRO A 78 1.96 13.03 1.83
CA PRO A 78 2.46 14.31 1.35
C PRO A 78 3.67 14.17 0.43
#